data_AF-A0AAD6AUN6-F1
#
_entry.id   AF-A0AAD6AUN6-F1
#
_cell.length_a   1.000
_cell.length_b   1.000
_cell.length_c   1.000
_cell.angle_alpha   90.00
_cell.angle_beta   90.00
_cell.angle_gamma   90.00
#
_symmetry.space_group_name_H-M   'P 1'
#
loop_
_entity.id
_entity.type
_entity.pdbx_description
1 polymer ?
#
loop_
_entity_poly.entity_id
_entity_poly.type
_entity_poly.pdbx_seq_one_letter_code
_entity_poly.pdbx_strand_id
1 'polypeptide(L)'
;MRRVWAVFRAHPYVGNVLGYTALFASADVIQQSVLGGEHARPGIDWCQTARVATVGFCFHANFNYFWLRALERALPGGGIRAVTGKVAVDQMVAAPLTISAFYIGLSLLENKVDVFEDWRQKFWTSYKAVNFTLVPPVARTVFLGGIALTFTIFLCHLRQQKTRDFSPVFIARPRLFLFPFRPEPKMGVDIRHNKDRKVHRKEPKSQDIYLRLLVKLYRFLARRCNAPFNKVILRRLFMSRTNRPPISISRLIRKMKMPGRENRIAVIVGSVTDDVRIQDIPKLKICALRVTDGARRRILKAGGQVMTFDQLALASPKGQGTVLLSGPRKGREVYRHFGKAPGTPHAHTKPYIRSKGRKFEKARGRRARCGYKN
;
A
#
# COMPACT_ATOMS: atom_id res chain seq x y z
N MET A 1 -2.39 -38.68 9.29
CA MET A 1 -2.48 -37.28 8.83
C MET A 1 -1.75 -36.96 7.52
N ARG A 2 -0.50 -37.41 7.28
CA ARG A 2 0.26 -37.06 6.04
C ARG A 2 -0.37 -37.54 4.72
N ARG A 3 -1.01 -38.72 4.71
CA ARG A 3 -1.70 -39.26 3.51
C ARG A 3 -2.98 -38.49 3.13
N VAL A 4 -3.80 -38.14 4.11
CA VAL A 4 -5.01 -37.32 3.91
C VAL A 4 -4.65 -35.94 3.34
N TRP A 5 -3.59 -35.33 3.88
CA TRP A 5 -3.10 -34.04 3.40
C TRP A 5 -2.53 -34.11 1.97
N ALA A 6 -1.92 -35.24 1.58
CA ALA A 6 -1.45 -35.47 0.22
C ALA A 6 -2.61 -35.60 -0.79
N VAL A 7 -3.70 -36.27 -0.43
CA VAL A 7 -4.91 -36.40 -1.27
C VAL A 7 -5.59 -35.04 -1.45
N PHE A 8 -5.71 -34.25 -0.39
CA PHE A 8 -6.23 -32.86 -0.46
C PHE A 8 -5.40 -31.96 -1.38
N ARG A 9 -4.08 -32.17 -1.44
CA ARG A 9 -3.19 -31.41 -2.33
C ARG A 9 -3.30 -31.85 -3.79
N ALA A 10 -3.55 -33.14 -4.02
CA ALA A 10 -3.69 -33.71 -5.36
C ALA A 10 -5.04 -33.33 -6.01
N HIS A 11 -6.12 -33.22 -5.23
CA HIS A 11 -7.47 -32.96 -5.73
C HIS A 11 -8.11 -31.73 -5.04
N PRO A 12 -7.63 -30.51 -5.34
CA PRO A 12 -8.06 -29.30 -4.65
C PRO A 12 -9.54 -28.95 -4.87
N TYR A 13 -10.15 -29.42 -5.97
CA TYR A 13 -11.58 -29.24 -6.22
C TYR A 13 -12.42 -30.04 -5.22
N VAL A 14 -12.16 -31.34 -5.09
CA VAL A 14 -12.90 -32.25 -4.20
C VAL A 14 -12.80 -31.78 -2.75
N GLY A 15 -11.61 -31.36 -2.30
CA GLY A 15 -11.41 -30.83 -0.96
C GLY A 15 -12.18 -29.54 -0.67
N ASN A 16 -12.27 -28.63 -1.64
CA ASN A 16 -13.06 -27.40 -1.48
C ASN A 16 -14.56 -27.69 -1.48
N VAL A 17 -15.04 -28.54 -2.40
CA VAL A 17 -16.47 -28.87 -2.50
C VAL A 17 -16.96 -29.56 -1.23
N LEU A 18 -16.24 -30.58 -0.75
CA LEU A 18 -16.58 -31.26 0.50
C LEU A 18 -16.51 -30.32 1.71
N GLY A 19 -15.50 -29.43 1.76
CA GLY A 19 -15.35 -28.45 2.82
C GLY A 19 -16.51 -27.46 2.88
N TYR A 20 -16.92 -26.90 1.75
CA TYR A 20 -18.06 -25.97 1.68
C TYR A 20 -19.38 -26.67 2.02
N THR A 21 -19.65 -27.85 1.47
CA THR A 21 -20.89 -28.59 1.79
C THR A 21 -20.98 -28.92 3.27
N ALA A 22 -19.87 -29.37 3.89
CA ALA A 22 -19.82 -29.65 5.32
C ALA A 22 -20.05 -28.37 6.15
N LEU A 23 -19.48 -27.23 5.73
CA LEU A 23 -19.69 -25.95 6.40
C LEU A 23 -21.15 -25.50 6.35
N PHE A 24 -21.80 -25.56 5.19
CA PHE A 24 -23.21 -25.19 5.04
C PHE A 24 -24.14 -26.12 5.86
N ALA A 25 -23.88 -27.43 5.84
CA ALA A 25 -24.63 -28.38 6.67
C ALA A 25 -24.42 -28.12 8.17
N SER A 26 -23.18 -27.86 8.60
CA SER A 26 -22.88 -27.53 10.00
C SER A 26 -23.51 -26.22 10.46
N ALA A 27 -23.62 -25.22 9.56
CA ALA A 27 -24.23 -23.93 9.87
C ALA A 27 -25.72 -24.06 10.19
N ASP A 28 -26.44 -24.84 9.38
CA ASP A 28 -27.87 -25.10 9.58
C ASP A 28 -28.11 -25.92 10.85
N VAL A 29 -27.29 -26.95 11.13
CA VAL A 29 -27.37 -27.71 12.39
C VAL A 29 -27.11 -26.83 13.62
N ILE A 30 -26.08 -25.98 13.58
CA ILE A 30 -25.78 -25.05 14.66
C ILE A 30 -26.95 -24.08 14.86
N GLN A 31 -27.52 -23.54 13.79
CA GLN A 31 -28.67 -22.66 13.88
C GLN A 31 -29.89 -23.36 14.49
N GLN A 32 -30.23 -24.56 14.02
CA GLN A 32 -31.34 -25.33 14.54
C GLN A 32 -31.15 -25.63 16.04
N SER A 33 -29.90 -25.85 16.47
CA SER A 33 -29.57 -26.08 17.89
C SER A 33 -29.61 -24.82 18.77
N VAL A 34 -29.31 -23.64 18.23
CA VAL A 34 -29.20 -22.38 19.01
C VAL A 34 -30.53 -21.61 19.05
N LEU A 35 -31.34 -21.67 17.98
CA LEU A 35 -32.59 -20.90 17.84
C LEU A 35 -33.86 -21.75 17.96
N GLY A 36 -33.76 -23.09 17.94
CA GLY A 36 -34.91 -24.01 18.05
C GLY A 36 -35.54 -24.09 19.45
N GLY A 37 -35.06 -23.30 20.42
CA GLY A 37 -35.49 -23.36 21.81
C GLY A 37 -36.90 -22.83 22.10
N GLU A 38 -37.48 -21.97 21.24
CA GLU A 38 -38.72 -21.29 21.63
C GLU A 38 -40.00 -21.72 20.91
N HIS A 39 -40.03 -22.15 19.64
CA HIS A 39 -41.31 -22.56 19.02
C HIS A 39 -41.15 -23.63 17.92
N ALA A 40 -41.72 -24.83 18.21
CA ALA A 40 -42.09 -25.96 17.34
C ALA A 40 -41.04 -27.06 17.01
N ARG A 41 -41.31 -28.25 17.60
CA ARG A 41 -40.72 -29.62 17.45
C ARG A 41 -39.36 -29.87 18.15
N PRO A 42 -39.28 -30.83 19.10
CA PRO A 42 -38.02 -31.19 19.74
C PRO A 42 -37.22 -32.11 18.82
N GLY A 43 -36.28 -31.56 18.05
CA GLY A 43 -35.34 -32.34 17.25
C GLY A 43 -34.74 -31.56 16.09
N ILE A 44 -33.53 -31.95 15.68
CA ILE A 44 -32.85 -31.43 14.49
C ILE A 44 -33.58 -31.96 13.25
N ASP A 45 -34.04 -31.08 12.37
CA ASP A 45 -34.65 -31.43 11.08
C ASP A 45 -33.56 -31.74 10.05
N TRP A 46 -33.23 -33.02 9.97
CA TRP A 46 -32.26 -33.57 9.03
C TRP A 46 -32.68 -33.40 7.56
N CYS A 47 -33.98 -33.29 7.25
CA CYS A 47 -34.45 -33.07 5.89
C CYS A 47 -34.16 -31.64 5.44
N GLN A 48 -34.34 -30.66 6.33
CA GLN A 48 -33.95 -29.27 6.09
C GLN A 48 -32.42 -29.15 5.89
N THR A 49 -31.63 -29.78 6.75
CA THR A 49 -30.17 -29.78 6.63
C THR A 49 -29.71 -30.45 5.32
N ALA A 50 -30.36 -31.54 4.90
CA ALA A 50 -30.07 -32.19 3.62
C ALA A 50 -30.37 -31.28 2.42
N ARG A 51 -31.45 -30.49 2.45
CA ARG A 51 -31.78 -29.51 1.39
C ARG A 51 -30.74 -28.38 1.33
N VAL A 52 -30.34 -27.84 2.49
CA VAL A 52 -29.30 -26.81 2.58
C VAL A 52 -27.94 -27.35 2.10
N ALA A 53 -27.59 -28.58 2.47
CA ALA A 53 -26.39 -29.26 1.99
C ALA A 53 -26.43 -29.49 0.48
N THR A 54 -27.60 -29.83 -0.08
CA THR A 54 -27.79 -30.03 -1.53
C THR A 54 -27.56 -28.72 -2.30
N VAL A 55 -28.13 -27.60 -1.84
CA VAL A 55 -27.90 -26.27 -2.46
C VAL A 55 -26.43 -25.85 -2.31
N GLY A 56 -25.84 -26.12 -1.14
CA GLY A 56 -24.42 -25.88 -0.85
C GLY A 56 -23.49 -26.65 -1.80
N PHE A 57 -23.79 -27.93 -2.04
CA PHE A 57 -23.01 -28.82 -2.91
C PHE A 57 -23.20 -28.52 -4.39
N CYS A 58 -24.45 -28.42 -4.87
CA CYS A 58 -24.74 -28.30 -6.30
C CYS A 58 -24.36 -26.93 -6.86
N PHE A 59 -24.60 -25.86 -6.10
CA PHE A 59 -24.39 -24.50 -6.61
C PHE A 59 -23.23 -23.77 -5.91
N HIS A 60 -23.29 -23.59 -4.59
CA HIS A 60 -22.35 -22.68 -3.90
C HIS A 60 -20.90 -23.14 -3.97
N ALA A 61 -20.65 -24.43 -3.73
CA ALA A 61 -19.31 -25.02 -3.77
C ALA A 61 -18.67 -24.91 -5.16
N ASN A 62 -19.43 -25.26 -6.21
CA ASN A 62 -18.95 -25.23 -7.59
C ASN A 62 -18.77 -23.79 -8.09
N PHE A 63 -19.75 -22.93 -7.85
CA PHE A 63 -19.70 -21.52 -8.22
C PHE A 63 -18.50 -20.84 -7.56
N ASN A 64 -18.29 -21.02 -6.26
CA ASN A 64 -17.19 -20.37 -5.54
C ASN A 64 -15.81 -20.82 -6.07
N TYR A 65 -15.63 -22.11 -6.36
CA TYR A 65 -14.37 -22.64 -6.88
C TYR A 65 -14.00 -22.01 -8.25
N PHE A 66 -14.95 -22.00 -9.19
CA PHE A 66 -14.71 -21.42 -10.52
C PHE A 66 -14.62 -19.89 -10.47
N TRP A 67 -15.45 -19.24 -9.65
CA TRP A 67 -15.49 -17.79 -9.51
C TRP A 67 -14.19 -17.22 -8.94
N LEU A 68 -13.66 -17.80 -7.85
CA LEU A 68 -12.39 -17.34 -7.27
C LEU A 68 -11.22 -17.50 -8.24
N ARG A 69 -11.23 -18.57 -9.05
CA ARG A 69 -10.19 -18.80 -10.07
C ARG A 69 -10.32 -17.85 -11.25
N ALA A 70 -11.54 -17.53 -11.68
CA ALA A 70 -11.80 -16.50 -12.68
C ALA A 70 -11.39 -15.11 -12.17
N LEU A 71 -11.69 -14.79 -10.91
CA LEU A 71 -11.36 -13.52 -10.27
C LEU A 71 -9.85 -13.31 -10.13
N GLU A 72 -9.10 -14.37 -9.80
CA GLU A 72 -7.62 -14.35 -9.79
C GLU A 72 -7.02 -14.19 -11.20
N ARG A 73 -7.68 -14.74 -12.24
CA ARG A 73 -7.24 -14.60 -13.63
C ARG A 73 -7.53 -13.21 -14.20
N ALA A 74 -8.66 -12.62 -13.83
CA ALA A 74 -9.08 -11.29 -14.29
C ALA A 74 -8.31 -10.15 -13.59
N LEU A 75 -7.97 -10.31 -12.31
CA LEU A 75 -7.23 -9.32 -11.53
C LEU A 75 -5.95 -9.94 -10.95
N PRO A 76 -4.90 -10.15 -11.76
CA PRO A 76 -3.66 -10.76 -11.28
C PRO A 76 -2.93 -9.82 -10.30
N GLY A 77 -2.51 -10.37 -9.16
CA GLY A 77 -1.65 -9.69 -8.19
C GLY A 77 -2.25 -9.50 -6.80
N GLY A 78 -1.37 -9.41 -5.80
CA GLY A 78 -1.71 -9.26 -4.38
C GLY A 78 -1.57 -7.83 -3.84
N GLY A 79 -1.42 -6.83 -4.70
CA GLY A 79 -1.32 -5.43 -4.27
C GLY A 79 -2.66 -4.89 -3.76
N ILE A 80 -2.62 -3.91 -2.85
CA ILE A 80 -3.82 -3.32 -2.21
C ILE A 80 -4.90 -2.93 -3.24
N ARG A 81 -4.51 -2.37 -4.39
CA ARG A 81 -5.46 -2.00 -5.46
C ARG A 81 -6.14 -3.20 -6.13
N ALA A 82 -5.38 -4.26 -6.42
CA ALA A 82 -5.93 -5.49 -6.99
C ALA A 82 -6.84 -6.18 -5.97
N VAL A 83 -6.44 -6.17 -4.70
CA VAL A 83 -7.24 -6.66 -3.57
C VAL A 83 -8.56 -5.90 -3.44
N THR A 84 -8.54 -4.57 -3.43
CA THR A 84 -9.75 -3.74 -3.34
C THR A 84 -10.66 -3.97 -4.55
N GLY A 85 -10.09 -4.05 -5.76
CA GLY A 85 -10.85 -4.37 -6.97
C GLY A 85 -11.52 -5.75 -6.90
N LYS A 86 -10.81 -6.77 -6.42
CA LYS A 86 -11.38 -8.11 -6.20
C LYS A 86 -12.55 -8.09 -5.23
N VAL A 87 -12.44 -7.35 -4.12
CA VAL A 87 -13.52 -7.22 -3.13
C VAL A 87 -14.73 -6.52 -3.73
N ALA A 88 -14.53 -5.45 -4.50
CA ALA A 88 -15.63 -4.73 -5.13
C ALA A 88 -16.39 -5.60 -6.15
N VAL A 89 -15.68 -6.35 -6.99
CA VAL A 89 -16.29 -7.26 -7.98
C VAL A 89 -17.04 -8.40 -7.28
N ASP A 90 -16.50 -8.94 -6.19
CA ASP A 90 -17.14 -10.00 -5.41
C ASP A 90 -18.45 -9.52 -4.76
N GLN A 91 -18.46 -8.30 -4.21
CA GLN A 91 -19.65 -7.70 -3.57
C GLN A 91 -20.74 -7.30 -4.57
N MET A 92 -20.36 -6.81 -5.75
CA MET A 92 -21.33 -6.33 -6.75
C MET A 92 -21.92 -7.46 -7.59
N VAL A 93 -21.20 -8.58 -7.75
CA VAL A 93 -21.59 -9.65 -8.67
C VAL A 93 -21.83 -10.97 -7.94
N ALA A 94 -20.84 -11.47 -7.20
CA ALA A 94 -20.96 -12.80 -6.59
C ALA A 94 -21.91 -12.84 -5.38
N ALA A 95 -21.91 -11.81 -4.54
CA ALA A 95 -22.79 -11.76 -3.37
C ALA A 95 -24.28 -11.73 -3.76
N PRO A 96 -24.75 -10.88 -4.69
CA PRO A 96 -26.12 -10.92 -5.19
C PRO A 96 -26.51 -12.26 -5.84
N LEU A 97 -25.61 -12.85 -6.62
CA LEU A 97 -25.88 -14.11 -7.32
C LEU A 97 -25.98 -15.29 -6.35
N THR A 98 -25.09 -15.37 -5.35
CA THR A 98 -25.10 -16.44 -4.35
C THR A 98 -26.30 -16.34 -3.41
N ILE A 99 -26.67 -15.14 -2.96
CA ILE A 99 -27.89 -14.93 -2.15
C ILE A 99 -29.14 -15.33 -2.94
N SER A 100 -29.21 -14.94 -4.21
CA SER A 100 -30.36 -15.25 -5.06
C SER A 100 -30.51 -16.75 -5.29
N ALA A 101 -29.41 -17.43 -5.64
CA ALA A 101 -29.41 -18.87 -5.84
C ALA A 101 -29.72 -19.67 -4.56
N PHE A 102 -29.33 -19.16 -3.39
CA PHE A 102 -29.66 -19.78 -2.11
C PHE A 102 -31.16 -19.78 -1.85
N TYR A 103 -31.82 -18.61 -1.93
CA TYR A 103 -33.26 -18.50 -1.68
C TYR A 103 -34.08 -19.24 -2.75
N ILE A 104 -33.73 -19.06 -4.03
CA ILE A 104 -34.43 -19.73 -5.14
C ILE A 104 -34.24 -21.25 -5.07
N GLY A 105 -33.02 -21.72 -4.81
CA GLY A 105 -32.71 -23.15 -4.71
C GLY A 105 -33.40 -23.83 -3.54
N LEU A 106 -33.50 -23.16 -2.40
CA LEU A 106 -34.26 -23.68 -1.26
C LEU A 106 -35.77 -23.68 -1.53
N SER A 107 -36.33 -22.60 -2.10
CA SER A 107 -37.75 -22.54 -2.46
C SER A 107 -38.16 -23.63 -3.47
N LEU A 108 -37.28 -23.98 -4.41
CA LEU A 108 -37.46 -25.09 -5.34
C LEU A 108 -37.47 -26.45 -4.63
N LEU A 109 -36.53 -26.69 -3.73
CA LEU A 109 -36.44 -27.95 -2.98
C LEU A 109 -37.53 -28.12 -1.91
N GLU A 110 -38.15 -27.02 -1.48
CA GLU A 110 -39.33 -27.02 -0.61
C GLU A 110 -40.66 -27.13 -1.36
N ASN A 111 -40.62 -27.13 -2.70
CA ASN A 111 -41.78 -27.26 -3.59
C ASN A 111 -42.88 -26.22 -3.28
N LYS A 112 -42.49 -24.96 -3.06
CA LYS A 112 -43.42 -23.85 -2.85
C LYS A 112 -44.05 -23.42 -4.18
N VAL A 113 -45.33 -23.04 -4.14
CA VAL A 113 -46.10 -22.58 -5.33
C VAL A 113 -45.48 -21.32 -5.94
N ASP A 114 -44.97 -20.41 -5.11
CA ASP A 114 -44.28 -19.18 -5.56
C ASP A 114 -42.79 -19.18 -5.18
N VAL A 115 -41.96 -19.58 -6.14
CA VAL A 115 -40.50 -19.73 -5.96
C VAL A 115 -39.80 -18.39 -5.67
N PHE A 116 -40.36 -17.27 -6.14
CA PHE A 116 -39.72 -15.95 -6.09
C PHE A 116 -40.18 -15.05 -4.93
N GLU A 117 -41.19 -15.45 -4.16
CA GLU A 117 -41.77 -14.61 -3.12
C GLU A 117 -40.75 -14.34 -2.00
N ASP A 118 -40.12 -15.40 -1.49
CA ASP A 118 -39.06 -15.32 -0.48
C ASP A 118 -37.86 -14.49 -0.97
N TRP A 119 -37.52 -14.58 -2.27
CA TRP A 119 -36.45 -13.77 -2.86
C TRP A 119 -36.81 -12.29 -2.87
N ARG A 120 -37.99 -11.89 -3.38
CA ARG A 120 -38.39 -10.47 -3.45
C ARG A 120 -38.46 -9.79 -2.09
N GLN A 121 -38.94 -10.51 -1.07
CA GLN A 121 -39.11 -9.96 0.27
C GLN A 121 -37.78 -9.88 1.05
N LYS A 122 -36.95 -10.92 0.97
CA LYS A 122 -35.76 -11.05 1.86
C LYS A 122 -34.46 -10.58 1.20
N PHE A 123 -34.39 -10.49 -0.13
CA PHE A 123 -33.17 -10.12 -0.85
C PHE A 123 -32.62 -8.75 -0.45
N TRP A 124 -33.45 -7.71 -0.36
CA TRP A 124 -32.97 -6.36 -0.03
C TRP A 124 -32.46 -6.24 1.41
N THR A 125 -33.10 -6.93 2.35
CA THR A 125 -32.68 -6.96 3.76
C THR A 125 -31.36 -7.70 3.89
N SER A 126 -31.21 -8.84 3.22
CA SER A 126 -29.99 -9.64 3.18
C SER A 126 -28.83 -8.93 2.47
N TYR A 127 -29.08 -8.27 1.34
CA TYR A 127 -28.07 -7.52 0.59
C TYR A 127 -27.56 -6.30 1.37
N LYS A 128 -28.43 -5.57 2.07
CA LYS A 128 -28.04 -4.43 2.91
C LYS A 128 -27.22 -4.84 4.14
N ALA A 129 -27.46 -6.03 4.70
CA ALA A 129 -26.71 -6.56 5.84
C ALA A 129 -25.25 -6.93 5.52
N VAL A 130 -24.90 -7.13 4.23
CA VAL A 130 -23.55 -7.53 3.77
C VAL A 130 -22.53 -6.39 3.80
N ASN A 131 -22.91 -5.19 4.23
CA ASN A 131 -22.04 -4.01 4.15
C ASN A 131 -21.02 -3.88 5.30
N PHE A 132 -20.23 -4.94 5.55
CA PHE A 132 -19.05 -4.85 6.42
C PHE A 132 -17.76 -4.75 5.59
N THR A 133 -17.36 -3.49 5.40
CA THR A 133 -16.06 -3.05 4.89
C THR A 133 -14.94 -3.38 5.89
N LEU A 134 -14.52 -4.64 6.02
CA LEU A 134 -13.12 -5.02 6.36
C LEU A 134 -12.97 -6.55 6.39
N VAL A 135 -12.55 -7.17 5.28
CA VAL A 135 -12.04 -8.56 5.31
C VAL A 135 -10.74 -8.68 4.51
N PRO A 136 -9.60 -8.99 5.16
CA PRO A 136 -8.32 -9.20 4.48
C PRO A 136 -8.29 -10.50 3.63
N PRO A 137 -7.53 -10.55 2.52
CA PRO A 137 -7.65 -11.62 1.51
C PRO A 137 -6.94 -12.94 1.84
N VAL A 138 -6.08 -12.97 2.86
CA VAL A 138 -5.12 -14.07 3.05
C VAL A 138 -5.75 -15.30 3.71
N ALA A 139 -6.94 -15.15 4.31
CA ALA A 139 -7.69 -16.25 4.93
C ALA A 139 -9.01 -16.58 4.19
N ARG A 140 -9.11 -16.24 2.89
CA ARG A 140 -10.41 -16.21 2.18
C ARG A 140 -11.20 -17.52 2.25
N THR A 141 -10.62 -18.70 2.09
CA THR A 141 -11.44 -19.93 2.02
C THR A 141 -12.01 -20.37 3.38
N VAL A 142 -11.25 -20.23 4.47
CA VAL A 142 -11.71 -20.60 5.83
C VAL A 142 -12.49 -19.47 6.49
N PHE A 143 -12.10 -18.21 6.25
CA PHE A 143 -12.76 -17.02 6.80
C PHE A 143 -14.04 -16.67 6.02
N LEU A 144 -14.11 -16.90 4.70
CA LEU A 144 -15.40 -16.90 3.97
C LEU A 144 -16.26 -18.10 4.38
N GLY A 145 -15.68 -19.24 4.75
CA GLY A 145 -16.42 -20.36 5.33
C GLY A 145 -17.08 -19.98 6.66
N GLY A 146 -16.35 -19.33 7.56
CA GLY A 146 -16.86 -18.84 8.85
C GLY A 146 -17.85 -17.67 8.72
N ILE A 147 -17.59 -16.71 7.81
CA ILE A 147 -18.54 -15.63 7.50
C ILE A 147 -19.76 -16.18 6.77
N ALA A 148 -19.60 -17.15 5.87
CA ALA A 148 -20.72 -17.86 5.25
C ALA A 148 -21.54 -18.57 6.33
N LEU A 149 -20.92 -19.17 7.35
CA LEU A 149 -21.59 -19.79 8.50
C LEU A 149 -22.46 -18.77 9.26
N THR A 150 -21.90 -17.61 9.64
CA THR A 150 -22.65 -16.51 10.30
C THR A 150 -23.73 -15.93 9.39
N PHE A 151 -23.45 -15.82 8.09
CA PHE A 151 -24.38 -15.27 7.11
C PHE A 151 -25.49 -16.27 6.74
N THR A 152 -25.23 -17.56 6.67
CA THR A 152 -26.26 -18.60 6.49
C THR A 152 -27.13 -18.71 7.73
N ILE A 153 -26.57 -18.59 8.94
CA ILE A 153 -27.34 -18.48 10.19
C ILE A 153 -28.29 -17.26 10.09
N PHE A 154 -27.80 -16.12 9.60
CA PHE A 154 -28.61 -14.91 9.42
C PHE A 154 -29.66 -15.03 8.29
N LEU A 155 -29.31 -15.61 7.14
CA LEU A 155 -30.21 -15.80 5.99
C LEU A 155 -31.32 -16.80 6.33
N CYS A 156 -31.01 -17.86 7.07
CA CYS A 156 -31.98 -18.81 7.56
C CYS A 156 -32.81 -18.25 8.72
N HIS A 157 -32.27 -17.32 9.53
CA HIS A 157 -33.05 -16.53 10.49
C HIS A 157 -34.09 -15.64 9.79
N LEU A 158 -33.70 -14.94 8.71
CA LEU A 158 -34.63 -14.20 7.86
C LEU A 158 -35.62 -15.12 7.13
N ARG A 159 -35.22 -16.35 6.79
CA ARG A 159 -36.09 -17.35 6.14
C ARG A 159 -37.23 -17.81 7.04
N GLN A 160 -36.99 -18.01 8.34
CA GLN A 160 -37.99 -18.49 9.32
C GLN A 160 -39.02 -17.44 9.77
N GLN A 161 -38.87 -16.17 9.40
CA GLN A 161 -39.97 -15.20 9.54
C GLN A 161 -41.09 -15.56 8.56
N LYS A 162 -42.08 -16.28 9.08
CA LYS A 162 -43.34 -16.62 8.41
C LYS A 162 -44.19 -15.36 8.39
N THR A 163 -44.69 -14.97 7.21
CA THR A 163 -45.68 -13.92 7.00
C THR A 163 -46.84 -14.14 7.97
N ARG A 164 -46.90 -13.34 9.04
CA ARG A 164 -48.07 -13.22 9.91
C ARG A 164 -48.50 -11.77 9.82
N ASP A 165 -49.58 -11.58 9.06
CA ASP A 165 -50.56 -10.51 9.12
C ASP A 165 -50.02 -9.08 9.26
N PHE A 166 -49.71 -8.48 8.12
CA PHE A 166 -49.83 -7.03 7.99
C PHE A 166 -51.27 -6.69 7.63
N SER A 167 -52.07 -6.35 8.64
CA SER A 167 -53.15 -5.38 8.49
C SER A 167 -53.41 -4.65 9.82
N PRO A 168 -53.85 -3.39 9.71
CA PRO A 168 -53.49 -2.28 10.60
C PRO A 168 -54.48 -2.13 11.75
N VAL A 169 -54.05 -1.67 12.92
CA VAL A 169 -54.81 -0.84 13.90
C VAL A 169 -53.97 -0.71 15.19
N PHE A 170 -54.08 0.46 15.82
CA PHE A 170 -53.28 1.04 16.92
C PHE A 170 -51.95 1.66 16.45
N ILE A 171 -51.86 2.96 16.12
CA ILE A 171 -52.43 4.14 16.78
C ILE A 171 -52.46 3.98 18.31
N ALA A 172 -51.29 4.12 18.91
CA ALA A 172 -51.17 4.74 20.23
C ALA A 172 -49.80 5.45 20.29
N ARG A 173 -49.80 6.74 19.94
CA ARG A 173 -48.75 7.68 20.33
C ARG A 173 -48.65 7.66 21.87
N PRO A 174 -47.46 7.76 22.50
CA PRO A 174 -46.94 9.11 22.74
C PRO A 174 -45.42 9.26 22.74
N ARG A 175 -45.02 10.54 22.62
CA ARG A 175 -43.67 11.10 22.73
C ARG A 175 -42.75 10.94 21.52
N LEU A 176 -43.17 11.70 20.53
CA LEU A 176 -42.35 12.68 19.82
C LEU A 176 -41.31 13.39 20.74
N PHE A 177 -40.26 12.69 21.18
CA PHE A 177 -38.94 13.31 21.24
C PHE A 177 -38.39 13.25 19.82
N LEU A 178 -38.96 14.09 18.95
CA LEU A 178 -38.19 14.68 17.87
C LEU A 178 -37.09 15.48 18.57
N PHE A 179 -35.99 14.81 18.94
CA PHE A 179 -34.73 15.45 18.56
C PHE A 179 -34.83 15.56 17.06
N PRO A 180 -34.84 16.77 16.48
CA PRO A 180 -34.60 16.87 15.06
C PRO A 180 -33.15 16.41 14.89
N PHE A 181 -32.93 15.11 14.71
CA PHE A 181 -31.97 14.70 13.70
C PHE A 181 -32.57 15.16 12.37
N ARG A 182 -32.56 16.48 12.16
CA ARG A 182 -32.28 16.99 10.82
C ARG A 182 -31.05 16.19 10.42
N PRO A 183 -31.08 15.40 9.34
CA PRO A 183 -29.84 15.20 8.64
C PRO A 183 -29.36 16.61 8.36
N GLU A 184 -28.41 17.10 9.16
CA GLU A 184 -27.57 18.23 8.78
C GLU A 184 -27.28 17.97 7.31
N PRO A 185 -27.73 18.84 6.39
CA PRO A 185 -27.39 18.66 5.00
C PRO A 185 -25.88 18.44 5.02
N LYS A 186 -25.41 17.31 4.50
CA LYS A 186 -23.96 17.11 4.30
C LYS A 186 -23.57 18.16 3.25
N MET A 187 -23.46 19.40 3.70
CA MET A 187 -22.90 20.49 2.92
C MET A 187 -21.48 20.02 2.68
N GLY A 188 -21.14 19.81 1.41
CA GLY A 188 -19.79 19.45 1.03
C GLY A 188 -18.85 20.46 1.68
N VAL A 189 -17.89 19.96 2.46
CA VAL A 189 -16.87 20.84 3.02
C VAL A 189 -15.99 21.25 1.85
N ASP A 190 -16.09 22.52 1.44
CA ASP A 190 -15.23 23.08 0.40
C ASP A 190 -13.81 23.28 0.95
N ILE A 191 -13.06 22.18 0.98
CA ILE A 191 -11.64 22.17 1.30
C ILE A 191 -10.81 21.88 0.06
N ARG A 192 -9.70 22.61 -0.05
CA ARG A 192 -8.73 22.46 -1.13
C ARG A 192 -7.86 21.23 -0.92
N HIS A 193 -8.29 20.10 -1.46
CA HIS A 193 -7.57 18.82 -1.36
C HIS A 193 -6.33 18.71 -2.26
N ASN A 194 -6.01 19.74 -3.06
CA ASN A 194 -4.99 19.65 -4.11
C ASN A 194 -3.55 19.40 -3.59
N LYS A 195 -3.28 19.69 -2.30
CA LYS A 195 -1.95 19.59 -1.68
C LYS A 195 -1.88 18.65 -0.48
N ASP A 196 -2.95 17.93 -0.17
CA ASP A 196 -3.00 17.00 0.97
C ASP A 196 -1.94 15.89 0.85
N ARG A 197 -1.76 15.39 -0.38
CA ARG A 197 -0.72 14.40 -0.67
C ARG A 197 0.66 15.05 -0.74
N LYS A 198 1.38 14.99 0.39
CA LYS A 198 2.77 15.45 0.48
C LYS A 198 3.72 14.56 -0.35
N VAL A 199 4.38 15.15 -1.35
CA VAL A 199 5.35 14.46 -2.22
C VAL A 199 6.74 14.43 -1.58
N HIS A 200 7.03 13.36 -0.84
CA HIS A 200 8.37 13.07 -0.33
C HIS A 200 8.63 11.56 -0.29
N ARG A 201 9.90 11.17 -0.33
CA ARG A 201 10.27 9.75 -0.26
C ARG A 201 10.26 9.27 1.18
N LYS A 202 9.55 8.16 1.42
CA LYS A 202 9.51 7.46 2.71
C LYS A 202 10.48 6.28 2.79
N GLU A 203 11.02 5.86 1.64
CA GLU A 203 11.94 4.74 1.48
C GLU A 203 12.84 4.95 0.25
N PRO A 204 14.00 4.26 0.14
CA PRO A 204 14.81 4.34 -1.07
C PRO A 204 14.15 3.55 -2.21
N LYS A 205 14.15 4.11 -3.43
CA LYS A 205 13.69 3.40 -4.64
C LYS A 205 14.61 2.22 -5.03
N SER A 206 15.85 2.22 -4.53
CA SER A 206 16.85 1.17 -4.84
C SER A 206 16.46 -0.17 -4.20
N GLN A 207 16.77 -1.27 -4.90
CA GLN A 207 16.63 -2.63 -4.38
C GLN A 207 17.91 -3.15 -3.68
N ASP A 208 18.99 -2.36 -3.68
CA ASP A 208 20.25 -2.69 -2.98
C ASP A 208 20.01 -3.01 -1.49
N ILE A 209 20.38 -4.23 -1.11
CA ILE A 209 20.18 -4.81 0.22
C ILE A 209 20.98 -4.03 1.26
N TYR A 210 22.24 -3.66 0.98
CA TYR A 210 23.10 -2.95 1.92
C TYR A 210 22.53 -1.56 2.25
N LEU A 211 22.04 -0.85 1.24
CA LEU A 211 21.37 0.43 1.46
C LEU A 211 20.09 0.27 2.30
N ARG A 212 19.33 -0.81 2.11
CA ARG A 212 18.12 -1.10 2.90
C ARG A 212 18.45 -1.45 4.35
N LEU A 213 19.54 -2.18 4.61
CA LEU A 213 20.03 -2.47 5.96
C LEU A 213 20.43 -1.17 6.68
N LEU A 214 21.20 -0.30 6.03
CA LEU A 214 21.53 1.02 6.58
C LEU A 214 20.29 1.87 6.85
N VAL A 215 19.29 1.82 5.98
CA VAL A 215 18.00 2.50 6.20
C VAL A 215 17.28 1.94 7.42
N LYS A 216 17.25 0.62 7.63
CA LYS A 216 16.66 0.01 8.83
C LYS A 216 17.37 0.49 10.09
N LEU A 217 18.69 0.50 10.10
CA LEU A 217 19.52 1.01 11.20
C LEU A 217 19.20 2.49 11.51
N TYR A 218 19.27 3.37 10.51
CA TYR A 218 19.01 4.79 10.73
C TYR A 218 17.54 5.12 10.99
N ARG A 219 16.59 4.27 10.57
CA ARG A 219 15.17 4.40 10.94
C ARG A 219 14.98 4.05 12.41
N PHE A 220 15.68 3.05 12.93
CA PHE A 220 15.71 2.75 14.36
C PHE A 220 16.32 3.92 15.15
N LEU A 221 17.52 4.37 14.77
CA LEU A 221 18.22 5.48 15.44
C LEU A 221 17.45 6.80 15.37
N ALA A 222 16.82 7.13 14.25
CA ALA A 222 16.05 8.38 14.12
C ALA A 222 14.76 8.39 14.96
N ARG A 223 14.23 7.21 15.29
CA ARG A 223 13.05 7.06 16.15
C ARG A 223 13.42 7.00 17.63
N ARG A 224 14.51 6.32 17.98
CA ARG A 224 14.93 6.10 19.39
C ARG A 224 15.87 7.18 19.92
N CYS A 225 16.68 7.79 19.06
CA CYS A 225 17.55 8.90 19.43
C CYS A 225 16.88 10.22 19.04
N ASN A 226 16.72 11.14 20.00
CA ASN A 226 16.18 12.48 19.76
C ASN A 226 17.15 13.43 19.01
N ALA A 227 18.12 12.89 18.26
CA ALA A 227 19.09 13.67 17.51
C ALA A 227 18.58 14.04 16.10
N PRO A 228 18.56 15.32 15.70
CA PRO A 228 18.13 15.73 14.36
C PRO A 228 19.04 15.19 13.26
N PHE A 229 20.30 14.92 13.58
CA PHE A 229 21.31 14.34 12.70
C PHE A 229 20.82 13.06 12.01
N ASN A 230 20.29 12.10 12.78
CA ASN A 230 19.82 10.81 12.27
C ASN A 230 18.62 10.97 11.34
N LYS A 231 17.71 11.90 11.65
CA LYS A 231 16.58 12.27 10.76
C LYS A 231 17.07 12.84 9.43
N VAL A 232 18.18 13.59 9.42
CA VAL A 232 18.77 14.11 8.17
C VAL A 232 19.47 12.99 7.38
N ILE A 233 20.24 12.12 8.03
CA ILE A 233 20.87 10.97 7.34
C ILE A 233 19.82 10.07 6.70
N LEU A 234 18.78 9.69 7.45
CA LEU A 234 17.70 8.84 6.95
C LEU A 234 17.04 9.45 5.69
N ARG A 235 16.70 10.75 5.74
CA ARG A 235 16.15 11.46 4.58
C ARG A 235 17.12 11.48 3.40
N ARG A 236 18.43 11.59 3.64
CA ARG A 236 19.45 11.56 2.59
C ARG A 236 19.64 10.16 2.00
N LEU A 237 19.52 9.08 2.78
CA LEU A 237 19.60 7.71 2.27
C LEU A 237 18.46 7.41 1.26
N PHE A 238 17.30 8.05 1.41
CA PHE A 238 16.17 7.94 0.46
C PHE A 238 16.37 8.69 -0.87
N MET A 239 17.30 9.65 -0.90
CA MET A 239 17.49 10.51 -2.07
C MET A 239 17.99 9.72 -3.29
N SER A 240 17.61 10.17 -4.49
CA SER A 240 18.16 9.64 -5.74
C SER A 240 19.64 9.98 -5.88
N ARG A 241 20.35 9.26 -6.77
CA ARG A 241 21.75 9.54 -7.11
C ARG A 241 21.97 10.99 -7.56
N THR A 242 21.05 11.54 -8.35
CA THR A 242 21.09 12.94 -8.80
C THR A 242 21.04 13.95 -7.65
N ASN A 243 20.36 13.61 -6.55
CA ASN A 243 20.23 14.45 -5.36
C ASN A 243 21.30 14.17 -4.29
N ARG A 244 22.15 13.15 -4.51
CA ARG A 244 23.35 12.81 -3.74
C ARG A 244 24.60 12.96 -4.63
N PRO A 245 24.93 14.18 -5.07
CA PRO A 245 26.08 14.41 -5.94
C PRO A 245 27.38 13.98 -5.23
N PRO A 246 28.38 13.51 -6.00
CA PRO A 246 29.70 13.22 -5.44
C PRO A 246 30.35 14.49 -4.88
N ILE A 247 31.22 14.32 -3.89
CA ILE A 247 32.04 15.39 -3.32
C ILE A 247 33.51 15.09 -3.60
N SER A 248 34.25 16.09 -4.08
CA SER A 248 35.70 15.98 -4.25
C SER A 248 36.43 16.14 -2.91
N ILE A 249 37.59 15.50 -2.77
CA ILE A 249 38.48 15.70 -1.62
C ILE A 249 38.81 17.19 -1.43
N SER A 250 39.06 17.93 -2.51
CA SER A 250 39.33 19.37 -2.47
C SER A 250 38.25 20.19 -1.78
N ARG A 251 37.00 19.91 -2.11
CA ARG A 251 35.86 20.60 -1.50
C ARG A 251 35.71 20.20 -0.04
N LEU A 252 35.99 18.94 0.28
CA LEU A 252 35.96 18.44 1.65
C LEU A 252 37.02 19.13 2.52
N ILE A 253 38.27 19.20 2.07
CA ILE A 253 39.36 19.92 2.76
C ILE A 253 38.96 21.37 3.05
N ARG A 254 38.48 22.11 2.04
CA ARG A 254 38.05 23.51 2.21
C ARG A 254 36.92 23.68 3.24
N LYS A 255 36.03 22.68 3.38
CA LYS A 255 34.92 22.72 4.34
C LYS A 255 35.32 22.27 5.74
N MET A 256 36.37 21.46 5.86
CA MET A 256 36.94 21.04 7.14
C MET A 256 37.93 22.07 7.71
N LYS A 257 38.60 22.87 6.87
CA LYS A 257 39.48 23.98 7.28
C LYS A 257 38.73 25.19 7.87
N MET A 258 37.39 25.18 7.84
CA MET A 258 36.61 26.26 8.48
C MET A 258 36.81 26.23 10.00
N PRO A 259 36.89 27.40 10.67
CA PRO A 259 37.15 27.46 12.11
C PRO A 259 36.10 26.68 12.92
N GLY A 260 36.53 26.04 14.00
CA GLY A 260 35.66 25.26 14.89
C GLY A 260 35.29 23.84 14.40
N ARG A 261 35.94 23.34 13.33
CA ARG A 261 35.70 21.99 12.77
C ARG A 261 36.89 21.04 12.85
N GLU A 262 37.86 21.38 13.67
CA GLU A 262 39.01 20.54 13.97
C GLU A 262 38.57 19.22 14.60
N ASN A 263 39.27 18.13 14.27
CA ASN A 263 39.04 16.78 14.80
C ASN A 263 37.62 16.21 14.58
N ARG A 264 36.77 16.87 13.80
CA ARG A 264 35.41 16.39 13.48
C ARG A 264 35.41 15.38 12.35
N ILE A 265 34.41 14.50 12.36
CA ILE A 265 34.20 13.50 11.31
C ILE A 265 33.39 14.12 10.16
N ALA A 266 33.94 14.11 8.95
CA ALA A 266 33.23 14.55 7.76
C ALA A 266 32.26 13.45 7.29
N VAL A 267 30.95 13.71 7.34
CA VAL A 267 29.92 12.72 6.99
C VAL A 267 29.26 13.07 5.67
N ILE A 268 29.29 12.14 4.72
CA ILE A 268 28.79 12.33 3.36
C ILE A 268 27.90 11.16 2.95
N VAL A 269 26.61 11.42 2.81
CA VAL A 269 25.67 10.44 2.23
C VAL A 269 25.77 10.50 0.70
N GLY A 270 26.83 9.90 0.15
CA GLY A 270 27.15 9.92 -1.26
C GLY A 270 28.53 9.33 -1.55
N SER A 271 29.09 9.67 -2.71
CA SER A 271 30.42 9.23 -3.12
C SER A 271 31.47 10.31 -2.88
N VAL A 272 32.64 9.93 -2.38
CA VAL A 272 33.82 10.79 -2.29
C VAL A 272 34.75 10.46 -3.46
N THR A 273 35.11 11.48 -4.24
CA THR A 273 35.94 11.35 -5.45
C THR A 273 37.29 12.02 -5.27
N ASP A 274 38.30 11.49 -5.96
CA ASP A 274 39.63 12.08 -5.97
C ASP A 274 39.67 13.43 -6.71
N ASP A 275 40.66 14.26 -6.36
CA ASP A 275 40.96 15.50 -7.06
C ASP A 275 42.48 15.63 -7.23
N VAL A 276 42.94 15.34 -8.45
CA VAL A 276 44.37 15.28 -8.81
C VAL A 276 45.06 16.64 -8.70
N ARG A 277 44.29 17.75 -8.72
CA ARG A 277 44.83 19.11 -8.65
C ARG A 277 45.40 19.50 -7.29
N ILE A 278 45.04 18.76 -6.25
CA ILE A 278 45.59 18.97 -4.91
C ILE A 278 46.71 17.98 -4.71
N GLN A 279 47.81 18.39 -4.09
CA GLN A 279 48.92 17.52 -3.73
C GLN A 279 48.77 17.09 -2.26
N ASP A 280 48.70 18.05 -1.35
CA ASP A 280 48.66 17.80 0.09
C ASP A 280 47.24 17.53 0.62
N ILE A 281 47.10 16.42 1.35
CA ILE A 281 45.86 16.05 2.03
C ILE A 281 46.12 16.07 3.54
N PRO A 282 45.37 16.85 4.33
CA PRO A 282 45.45 16.79 5.77
C PRO A 282 44.85 15.49 6.31
N LYS A 283 45.18 15.13 7.55
CA LYS A 283 44.59 13.99 8.25
C LYS A 283 43.07 14.20 8.40
N LEU A 284 42.27 13.36 7.72
CA LEU A 284 40.81 13.49 7.67
C LEU A 284 40.13 12.21 8.18
N LYS A 285 39.11 12.36 9.03
CA LYS A 285 38.17 11.29 9.38
C LYS A 285 36.91 11.46 8.53
N ILE A 286 36.62 10.50 7.65
CA ILE A 286 35.54 10.61 6.68
C ILE A 286 34.60 9.40 6.80
N CYS A 287 33.30 9.64 6.80
CA CYS A 287 32.27 8.60 6.63
C CYS A 287 31.53 8.81 5.32
N ALA A 288 31.47 7.79 4.45
CA ALA A 288 30.78 7.88 3.17
C ALA A 288 30.13 6.56 2.75
N LEU A 289 29.21 6.61 1.77
CA LEU A 289 28.63 5.40 1.17
C LEU A 289 29.62 4.72 0.23
N ARG A 290 30.38 5.51 -0.52
CA ARG A 290 31.44 5.04 -1.41
C ARG A 290 32.59 6.02 -1.42
N VAL A 291 33.80 5.51 -1.47
CA VAL A 291 35.02 6.29 -1.69
C VAL A 291 35.71 5.67 -2.91
N THR A 292 36.09 6.49 -3.89
CA THR A 292 36.86 6.01 -5.05
C THR A 292 38.25 5.55 -4.60
N ASP A 293 38.85 4.57 -5.27
CA ASP A 293 40.11 3.97 -4.83
C ASP A 293 41.27 4.97 -4.77
N GLY A 294 41.35 5.89 -5.74
CA GLY A 294 42.32 7.00 -5.72
C GLY A 294 42.17 7.87 -4.46
N ALA A 295 40.93 8.27 -4.15
CA ALA A 295 40.64 9.04 -2.93
C ALA A 295 40.97 8.26 -1.66
N ARG A 296 40.58 6.97 -1.59
CA ARG A 296 40.83 6.11 -0.43
C ARG A 296 42.33 5.97 -0.16
N ARG A 297 43.12 5.68 -1.20
CA ARG A 297 44.59 5.53 -1.09
C ARG A 297 45.24 6.80 -0.54
N ARG A 298 44.86 7.96 -1.08
CA ARG A 298 45.47 9.23 -0.67
C ARG A 298 45.07 9.66 0.76
N ILE A 299 43.83 9.41 1.16
CA ILE A 299 43.37 9.68 2.54
C ILE A 299 44.11 8.78 3.54
N LEU A 300 44.24 7.48 3.25
CA LEU A 300 44.96 6.56 4.12
C LEU A 300 46.46 6.87 4.17
N LYS A 301 47.08 7.24 3.04
CA LYS A 301 48.48 7.70 2.99
C LYS A 301 48.74 8.93 3.87
N ALA A 302 47.77 9.84 3.94
CA ALA A 302 47.82 11.01 4.83
C ALA A 302 47.52 10.68 6.32
N GLY A 303 47.40 9.39 6.68
CA GLY A 303 47.05 8.96 8.04
C GLY A 303 45.59 9.22 8.42
N GLY A 304 44.73 9.49 7.45
CA GLY A 304 43.29 9.66 7.65
C GLY A 304 42.55 8.34 7.82
N GLN A 305 41.28 8.42 8.19
CA GLN A 305 40.40 7.26 8.42
C GLN A 305 39.17 7.33 7.51
N VAL A 306 38.84 6.21 6.87
CA VAL A 306 37.63 6.05 6.07
C VAL A 306 36.70 5.07 6.77
N MET A 307 35.53 5.56 7.18
CA MET A 307 34.51 4.82 7.91
C MET A 307 33.26 4.57 7.05
N THR A 308 32.55 3.50 7.37
CA THR A 308 31.20 3.23 6.88
C THR A 308 30.14 3.79 7.83
N PHE A 309 28.88 3.81 7.38
CA PHE A 309 27.78 4.40 8.15
C PHE A 309 27.37 3.57 9.37
N ASP A 310 27.57 2.25 9.32
CA ASP A 310 27.43 1.33 10.45
C ASP A 310 28.52 1.58 11.51
N GLN A 311 29.78 1.72 11.11
CA GLN A 311 30.88 2.11 12.02
C GLN A 311 30.65 3.48 12.64
N LEU A 312 30.14 4.45 11.86
CA LEU A 312 29.78 5.77 12.38
C LEU A 312 28.65 5.69 13.42
N ALA A 313 27.66 4.82 13.20
CA ALA A 313 26.56 4.63 14.13
C ALA A 313 27.03 4.07 15.48
N LEU A 314 28.06 3.21 15.47
CA LEU A 314 28.70 2.70 16.69
C LEU A 314 29.53 3.80 17.38
N ALA A 315 30.35 4.53 16.63
CA ALA A 315 31.24 5.55 17.19
C ALA A 315 30.50 6.80 17.70
N SER A 316 29.40 7.20 17.06
CA SER A 316 28.70 8.44 17.36
C SER A 316 27.20 8.32 17.04
N PRO A 317 26.42 7.57 17.86
CA PRO A 317 25.00 7.28 17.58
C PRO A 317 24.11 8.54 17.56
N LYS A 318 24.50 9.60 18.28
CA LYS A 318 23.83 10.91 18.27
C LYS A 318 24.38 11.88 17.21
N GLY A 319 25.47 11.55 16.52
CA GLY A 319 26.15 12.42 15.55
C GLY A 319 27.00 13.55 16.16
N GLN A 320 27.41 13.41 17.42
CA GLN A 320 28.31 14.37 18.07
C GLN A 320 29.67 14.41 17.35
N GLY A 321 30.29 15.59 17.27
CA GLY A 321 31.60 15.75 16.59
C GLY A 321 31.57 15.50 15.09
N THR A 322 30.41 15.52 14.43
CA THR A 322 30.30 15.32 12.98
C THR A 322 30.04 16.62 12.21
N VAL A 323 30.48 16.66 10.95
CA VAL A 323 30.18 17.72 9.99
C VAL A 323 29.52 17.08 8.78
N LEU A 324 28.23 17.33 8.62
CA LEU A 324 27.44 16.75 7.53
C LEU A 324 27.60 17.58 6.25
N LEU A 325 28.24 17.02 5.23
CA LEU A 325 28.53 17.70 3.97
C LEU A 325 27.69 17.15 2.81
N SER A 326 27.63 17.91 1.72
CA SER A 326 26.99 17.50 0.46
C SER A 326 27.73 18.11 -0.72
N GLY A 327 27.83 17.35 -1.82
CA GLY A 327 28.35 17.86 -3.08
C GLY A 327 27.46 18.96 -3.69
N PRO A 328 27.96 19.68 -4.71
CA PRO A 328 27.19 20.72 -5.38
C PRO A 328 26.03 20.13 -6.20
N ARG A 329 24.79 20.28 -5.71
CA ARG A 329 23.59 19.74 -6.38
C ARG A 329 23.35 20.35 -7.77
N LYS A 330 23.59 21.66 -7.92
CA LYS A 330 23.42 22.39 -9.18
C LYS A 330 24.66 22.35 -10.09
N GLY A 331 25.65 21.49 -9.81
CA GLY A 331 26.87 21.38 -10.61
C GLY A 331 26.70 20.64 -11.94
N ARG A 332 25.55 20.03 -12.21
CA ARG A 332 25.29 19.26 -13.44
C ARG A 332 24.93 20.18 -14.61
N GLU A 333 25.30 19.77 -15.81
CA GLU A 333 25.00 20.49 -17.05
C GLU A 333 23.50 20.74 -17.26
N VAL A 334 22.64 19.81 -16.86
CA VAL A 334 21.17 19.96 -16.94
C VAL A 334 20.69 21.28 -16.32
N TYR A 335 21.29 21.71 -15.20
CA TYR A 335 20.92 22.96 -14.55
C TYR A 335 21.33 24.22 -15.33
N ARG A 336 22.25 24.11 -16.29
CA ARG A 336 22.61 25.22 -17.20
C ARG A 336 21.52 25.49 -18.24
N HIS A 337 20.69 24.50 -18.54
CA HIS A 337 19.56 24.61 -19.46
C HIS A 337 18.25 25.01 -18.76
N PHE A 338 18.24 25.03 -17.43
CA PHE A 338 17.09 25.46 -16.64
C PHE A 338 17.16 26.96 -16.36
N GLY A 339 16.00 27.61 -16.31
CA GLY A 339 15.89 29.03 -16.00
C GLY A 339 14.95 29.73 -16.98
N LYS A 340 15.10 31.06 -17.09
CA LYS A 340 14.41 31.85 -18.11
C LYS A 340 14.76 31.34 -19.51
N ALA A 341 13.85 31.48 -20.46
CA ALA A 341 14.05 30.95 -21.80
C ALA A 341 15.31 31.55 -22.47
N PRO A 342 16.08 30.75 -23.23
CA PRO A 342 17.22 31.25 -23.98
C PRO A 342 16.73 32.20 -25.07
N GLY A 343 16.90 33.51 -24.86
CA GLY A 343 16.37 34.54 -25.75
C GLY A 343 15.50 35.58 -25.04
N THR A 344 15.19 35.44 -23.76
CA THR A 344 14.67 36.60 -22.99
C THR A 344 15.82 37.53 -22.59
N PRO A 345 15.57 38.86 -22.46
CA PRO A 345 16.60 39.80 -22.02
C PRO A 345 17.30 39.38 -20.73
N HIS A 346 18.62 39.54 -20.69
CA HIS A 346 19.49 39.19 -19.56
C HIS A 346 19.46 37.70 -19.13
N ALA A 347 18.95 36.78 -19.97
CA ALA A 347 19.00 35.36 -19.68
C ALA A 347 20.29 34.70 -20.20
N HIS A 348 21.00 34.03 -19.28
CA HIS A 348 22.23 33.28 -19.58
C HIS A 348 22.01 31.76 -19.67
N THR A 349 20.77 31.32 -19.85
CA THR A 349 20.41 29.90 -19.99
C THR A 349 21.05 29.33 -21.25
N LYS A 350 21.74 28.19 -21.12
CA LYS A 350 22.36 27.49 -22.23
C LYS A 350 21.27 26.91 -23.14
N PRO A 351 21.24 27.21 -24.46
CA PRO A 351 20.29 26.57 -25.38
C PRO A 351 20.67 25.11 -25.65
N TYR A 352 19.70 24.31 -26.08
CA TYR A 352 19.93 22.95 -26.55
C TYR A 352 20.33 22.96 -28.01
N ILE A 353 21.63 22.79 -28.28
CA ILE A 353 22.20 22.75 -29.63
C ILE A 353 22.78 21.37 -29.91
N ARG A 354 22.62 20.88 -31.15
CA ARG A 354 23.20 19.60 -31.61
C ARG A 354 24.73 19.63 -31.61
N SER A 355 25.31 20.74 -32.07
CA SER A 355 26.76 20.95 -32.13
C SER A 355 27.09 22.40 -31.79
N LYS A 356 28.30 22.64 -31.27
CA LYS A 356 28.78 24.00 -30.95
C LYS A 356 29.71 24.46 -32.07
N GLY A 357 29.39 25.56 -32.73
CA GLY A 357 30.23 26.12 -33.79
C GLY A 357 29.77 27.50 -34.24
N ARG A 358 30.45 28.07 -35.25
CA ARG A 358 30.11 29.39 -35.82
C ARG A 358 28.70 29.41 -36.43
N LYS A 359 28.31 28.31 -37.08
CA LYS A 359 27.04 28.16 -37.82
C LYS A 359 25.84 27.74 -36.96
N PHE A 360 26.03 27.45 -35.66
CA PHE A 360 24.97 26.93 -34.79
C PHE A 360 24.51 27.99 -33.78
N GLU A 361 23.29 28.51 -33.95
CA GLU A 361 22.59 29.44 -33.03
C GLU A 361 23.39 30.66 -32.57
N LYS A 362 24.18 31.26 -33.48
CA LYS A 362 24.94 32.50 -33.23
C LYS A 362 24.52 33.70 -34.10
N ALA A 363 23.48 33.56 -34.91
CA ALA A 363 23.03 34.59 -35.86
C ALA A 363 22.02 35.55 -35.22
N ARG A 364 20.78 35.57 -35.74
CA ARG A 364 19.70 36.43 -35.27
C ARG A 364 19.38 36.20 -33.79
N GLY A 365 19.14 37.27 -33.05
CA GLY A 365 18.83 37.24 -31.60
C GLY A 365 20.05 37.12 -30.68
N ARG A 366 21.26 36.92 -31.21
CA ARG A 366 22.52 36.89 -30.43
C ARG A 366 23.46 38.04 -30.74
N ARG A 367 23.21 38.79 -31.82
CA ARG A 367 24.09 39.83 -32.34
C ARG A 367 23.25 41.00 -32.85
N ALA A 368 23.59 42.22 -32.45
CA ALA A 368 22.85 43.41 -32.86
C ALA A 368 22.78 43.55 -34.38
N ARG A 369 23.88 43.24 -35.08
CA ARG A 369 23.98 43.31 -36.55
C ARG A 369 23.11 42.31 -37.32
N CYS A 370 22.53 41.30 -36.66
CA CYS A 370 21.69 40.29 -37.30
C CYS A 370 20.24 40.45 -36.81
N GLY A 371 19.68 41.64 -36.97
CA GLY A 371 18.29 41.97 -36.56
C GLY A 371 18.20 42.53 -35.15
N TYR A 372 18.52 41.74 -34.12
CA TYR A 372 18.47 42.19 -32.72
C TYR A 372 19.36 41.34 -31.81
N LYS A 373 19.62 41.83 -30.60
CA LYS A 373 20.29 41.09 -29.51
C LYS A 373 19.50 41.27 -28.22
N ASN A 374 19.16 40.13 -27.61
CA ASN A 374 18.51 40.08 -26.30
C ASN A 374 19.51 39.93 -25.17
#